data_AF-A0AAD6G7M6-F1
#
_entry.id   AF-A0AAD6G7M6-F1
#
_cell.length_a   1.000
_cell.length_b   1.000
_cell.length_c   1.000
_cell.angle_alpha   90.00
_cell.angle_beta   90.00
_cell.angle_gamma   90.00
#
_symmetry.space_group_name_H-M   'P 1'
#
loop_
_entity.id
_entity.type
_entity.pdbx_description
1 polymer ?
#
loop_
_entity_poly.entity_id
_entity_poly.type
_entity_poly.pdbx_seq_one_letter_code
_entity_poly.pdbx_strand_id
1 'polypeptide(L)'
;MVLFWILQTQYAIQDYRKQKGMQDFPGLRGFYGVLRHSPTLMDSELWKGYYWSSEFWSSHATKNWLPPTSKPLPWVSFMPDQSTDLSAVQEDPDRLLRYAFGILQYVYKKDLHRIGVTARALLALERSTMRLRKSYPSISPYSKTRAYFWIQVVQIALQSLYVINPQSEKEGMGCRSPASRLPFSGFKDLVEIDSESWKRCYSRKVWYSMEARSQYIPPDIRPLNSLIKKSWISNDNPIFVQRMKFFLTEIDSLEPSVEELSFRATLVLDWSRELNARNPVIQGHKHLLLFLYINLVTDVKSQDSEEASSLRIQRATELFSEVSGLLVDALTHKHFWFQQFLAALDLAESRKSEKDASSDFSTFAGFIMNSLELVNEDLPIQFYNPEIWHSEKARQTIVAPDKREMANILELGATSEMSDWVEV
;
A
#
# COMPACT_ATOMS: atom_id res chain seq x y z
N MET A 1 -7.18 -30.00 26.92
CA MET A 1 -6.34 -30.64 27.96
C MET A 1 -4.88 -30.22 27.92
N VAL A 2 -4.06 -30.77 27.01
CA VAL A 2 -2.62 -30.52 26.96
C VAL A 2 -2.32 -29.02 26.81
N LEU A 3 -3.08 -28.35 25.94
CA LEU A 3 -2.93 -26.92 25.71
C LEU A 3 -3.23 -26.06 26.96
N PHE A 4 -4.16 -26.46 27.84
CA PHE A 4 -4.41 -25.73 29.09
C PHE A 4 -3.17 -25.74 29.99
N TRP A 5 -2.57 -26.91 30.17
CA TRP A 5 -1.36 -27.07 30.99
C TRP A 5 -0.14 -26.43 30.35
N ILE A 6 0.00 -26.46 29.02
CA ILE A 6 1.04 -25.72 28.30
C ILE A 6 0.91 -24.22 28.58
N LEU A 7 -0.30 -23.67 28.47
CA LEU A 7 -0.55 -22.24 28.67
C LEU A 7 -0.31 -21.82 30.13
N GLN A 8 -0.76 -22.61 31.10
CA GLN A 8 -0.48 -22.36 32.52
C GLN A 8 1.02 -22.41 32.82
N THR A 9 1.72 -23.38 32.23
CA THR A 9 3.18 -23.51 32.39
C THR A 9 3.92 -22.33 31.78
N GLN A 10 3.52 -21.90 30.58
CA GLN A 10 4.09 -20.74 29.91
C GLN A 10 3.88 -19.45 30.72
N TYR A 11 2.68 -19.27 31.28
CA TYR A 11 2.36 -18.15 32.16
C TYR A 11 3.29 -18.10 33.38
N ALA A 12 3.45 -19.22 34.09
CA ALA A 12 4.32 -19.27 35.26
C ALA A 12 5.78 -19.00 34.93
N ILE A 13 6.26 -19.49 33.77
CA ILE A 13 7.62 -19.22 33.28
C ILE A 13 7.82 -17.73 33.03
N GLN A 14 6.84 -17.06 32.41
CA GLN A 14 6.90 -15.63 32.11
C GLN A 14 6.82 -14.77 33.38
N ASP A 15 5.92 -15.10 34.31
CA ASP A 15 5.82 -14.40 35.60
C ASP A 15 7.11 -14.55 36.41
N TYR A 16 7.67 -15.77 36.49
CA TYR A 16 8.96 -16.03 37.12
C TYR A 16 10.10 -15.21 36.50
N ARG A 17 10.15 -15.15 35.15
CA ARG A 17 11.14 -14.36 34.40
C ARG A 17 11.03 -12.87 34.73
N LYS A 18 9.80 -12.33 34.75
CA LYS A 18 9.53 -10.92 35.03
C LYS A 18 9.93 -10.55 36.47
N GLN A 19 9.58 -11.38 37.45
CA GLN A 19 9.89 -11.12 38.85
C GLN A 19 11.37 -11.30 39.21
N LYS A 20 12.10 -12.13 38.47
CA LYS A 20 13.54 -12.34 38.64
C LYS A 20 14.42 -11.48 37.71
N GLY A 21 13.82 -10.65 36.84
CA GLY A 21 14.55 -9.77 35.92
C GLY A 21 15.41 -10.52 34.90
N MET A 22 15.01 -11.74 34.51
CA MET A 22 15.81 -12.59 33.61
C MET A 22 15.59 -12.20 32.14
N GLN A 23 16.68 -12.06 31.39
CA GLN A 23 16.65 -11.81 29.94
C GLN A 23 16.22 -13.07 29.17
N ASP A 24 16.72 -14.23 29.58
CA ASP A 24 16.47 -15.52 28.91
C ASP A 24 15.44 -16.40 29.64
N PHE A 25 14.89 -17.38 28.90
CA PHE A 25 13.98 -18.39 29.47
C PHE A 25 14.74 -19.37 30.39
N PRO A 26 14.14 -19.79 31.53
CA PRO A 26 14.78 -20.73 32.42
C PRO A 26 14.93 -22.10 31.73
N GLY A 27 16.16 -22.63 31.71
CA GLY A 27 16.43 -23.99 31.26
C GLY A 27 15.87 -25.05 32.22
N LEU A 28 16.08 -26.34 31.91
CA LEU A 28 15.52 -27.48 32.65
C LEU A 28 15.78 -27.43 34.18
N ARG A 29 16.98 -27.02 34.62
CA ARG A 29 17.30 -26.88 36.05
C ARG A 29 16.62 -25.66 36.69
N GLY A 30 16.32 -24.62 35.91
CA GLY A 30 15.60 -23.43 36.35
C GLY A 30 14.09 -23.65 36.51
N PHE A 31 13.55 -24.70 35.89
CA PHE A 31 12.13 -25.03 35.99
C PHE A 31 11.69 -25.38 37.43
N TYR A 32 12.57 -25.97 38.24
CA TYR A 32 12.29 -26.17 39.67
C TYR A 32 12.08 -24.84 40.42
N GLY A 33 12.75 -23.77 39.99
CA GLY A 33 12.53 -22.41 40.49
C GLY A 33 11.16 -21.87 40.10
N VAL A 34 10.72 -22.14 38.86
CA VAL A 34 9.39 -21.77 38.36
C VAL A 34 8.29 -22.48 39.15
N LEU A 35 8.42 -23.79 39.41
CA LEU A 35 7.43 -24.53 40.20
C LEU A 35 7.35 -24.06 41.65
N ARG A 36 8.48 -23.66 42.26
CA ARG A 36 8.50 -23.06 43.60
C ARG A 36 7.87 -21.67 43.62
N HIS A 37 8.01 -20.91 42.53
CA HIS A 37 7.44 -19.58 42.38
C HIS A 37 5.92 -19.60 42.11
N SER A 38 5.45 -20.58 41.35
CA SER A 38 4.04 -20.75 41.01
C SER A 38 3.54 -22.14 41.46
N PRO A 39 3.31 -22.35 42.78
CA PRO A 39 2.92 -23.64 43.32
C PRO A 39 1.55 -24.14 42.80
N THR A 40 0.72 -23.23 42.27
CA THR A 40 -0.57 -23.56 41.64
C THR A 40 -0.44 -24.48 40.43
N LEU A 41 0.72 -24.53 39.77
CA LEU A 41 0.98 -25.48 38.68
C LEU A 41 1.02 -26.94 39.14
N MET A 42 1.30 -27.18 40.43
CA MET A 42 1.36 -28.52 41.00
C MET A 42 -0.02 -29.02 41.44
N ASP A 43 -1.04 -28.16 41.45
CA ASP A 43 -2.41 -28.53 41.74
C ASP A 43 -3.06 -29.17 40.52
N SER A 44 -3.25 -30.50 40.54
CA SER A 44 -3.88 -31.26 39.45
C SER A 44 -5.34 -30.88 39.18
N GLU A 45 -5.98 -30.16 40.11
CA GLU A 45 -7.37 -29.72 40.02
C GLU A 45 -7.52 -28.26 39.57
N LEU A 46 -6.42 -27.56 39.26
CA LEU A 46 -6.42 -26.16 38.85
C LEU A 46 -7.43 -25.85 37.74
N TRP A 47 -7.63 -26.79 36.80
CA TRP A 47 -8.57 -26.64 35.68
C TRP A 47 -10.03 -26.52 36.10
N LYS A 48 -10.44 -27.04 37.28
CA LYS A 48 -11.83 -26.95 37.77
C LYS A 48 -12.26 -25.50 38.04
N GLY A 49 -11.31 -24.60 38.27
CA GLY A 49 -11.58 -23.17 38.39
C GLY A 49 -11.87 -22.46 37.06
N TYR A 50 -11.48 -23.07 35.94
CA TYR A 50 -11.52 -22.49 34.58
C TYR A 50 -12.55 -23.16 33.65
N TYR A 51 -12.93 -24.40 33.93
CA TYR A 51 -13.85 -25.19 33.13
C TYR A 51 -14.93 -25.85 33.98
N TRP A 52 -16.14 -25.96 33.45
CA TRP A 52 -17.19 -26.77 34.05
C TRP A 52 -16.83 -28.26 33.93
N SER A 53 -17.01 -29.01 35.02
CA SER A 53 -16.51 -30.38 35.22
C SER A 53 -16.80 -31.38 34.07
N SER A 54 -17.88 -31.18 33.31
CA SER A 54 -18.37 -32.11 32.29
C SER A 54 -17.81 -31.85 30.88
N GLU A 55 -17.43 -30.61 30.56
CA GLU A 55 -17.07 -30.23 29.19
C GLU A 55 -15.59 -30.52 28.87
N PHE A 56 -14.73 -30.36 29.88
CA PHE A 56 -13.29 -30.53 29.77
C PHE A 56 -12.92 -31.95 29.31
N TRP A 57 -13.58 -32.99 29.83
CA TRP A 57 -13.30 -34.39 29.52
C TRP A 57 -14.17 -34.99 28.40
N SER A 58 -14.91 -34.15 27.66
CA SER A 58 -15.73 -34.64 26.55
C SER A 58 -14.87 -35.19 25.40
N SER A 59 -15.40 -36.15 24.64
CA SER A 59 -14.75 -36.65 23.41
C SER A 59 -14.51 -35.54 22.37
N HIS A 60 -15.25 -34.43 22.48
CA HIS A 60 -15.08 -33.25 21.65
C HIS A 60 -13.89 -32.38 22.11
N ALA A 61 -13.74 -32.16 23.42
CA ALA A 61 -12.65 -31.37 24.03
C ALA A 61 -11.26 -32.04 23.93
N THR A 62 -11.22 -33.36 23.68
CA THR A 62 -9.98 -34.09 23.39
C THR A 62 -9.52 -33.91 21.95
N LYS A 63 -10.42 -33.58 21.02
CA LYS A 63 -10.10 -33.36 19.59
C LYS A 63 -9.98 -31.89 19.22
N ASN A 64 -10.70 -31.00 19.91
CA ASN A 64 -10.74 -29.57 19.64
C ASN A 64 -10.37 -28.76 20.87
N TRP A 65 -9.68 -27.63 20.67
CA TRP A 65 -9.41 -26.68 21.75
C TRP A 65 -10.71 -25.99 22.18
N LEU A 66 -10.99 -26.00 23.49
CA LEU A 66 -12.10 -25.27 24.08
C LEU A 66 -11.58 -24.16 25.00
N PRO A 67 -12.00 -22.90 24.80
CA PRO A 67 -11.65 -21.83 25.71
C PRO A 67 -12.32 -22.05 27.09
N PRO A 68 -11.70 -21.57 28.18
CA PRO A 68 -12.29 -21.60 29.52
C PRO A 68 -13.66 -20.94 29.56
N THR A 69 -14.61 -21.57 30.25
CA THR A 69 -16.00 -21.09 30.35
C THR A 69 -16.29 -20.32 31.64
N SER A 70 -15.56 -20.55 32.74
CA SER A 70 -15.87 -19.93 34.04
C SER A 70 -14.99 -18.74 34.40
N LYS A 71 -13.71 -18.74 34.03
CA LYS A 71 -12.77 -17.65 34.28
C LYS A 71 -11.81 -17.48 33.10
N PRO A 72 -11.50 -16.24 32.67
CA PRO A 72 -10.46 -16.02 31.68
C PRO A 72 -9.11 -16.51 32.22
N LEU A 73 -8.24 -17.03 31.35
CA LEU A 73 -6.92 -17.49 31.77
C LEU A 73 -6.03 -16.30 32.16
N PRO A 74 -5.13 -16.45 33.16
CA PRO A 74 -4.31 -15.35 33.68
C PRO A 74 -3.41 -14.65 32.65
N TRP A 75 -3.07 -15.33 31.55
CA TRP A 75 -2.23 -14.80 30.48
C TRP A 75 -2.95 -13.80 29.56
N VAL A 76 -4.29 -13.72 29.59
CA VAL A 76 -5.04 -12.66 28.89
C VAL A 76 -4.64 -11.28 29.43
N SER A 77 -4.25 -11.20 30.71
CA SER A 77 -3.77 -9.99 31.38
C SER A 77 -2.24 -9.78 31.30
N PHE A 78 -1.47 -10.76 30.79
CA PHE A 78 0.00 -10.70 30.67
C PHE A 78 0.51 -10.65 29.23
N MET A 79 -0.37 -10.75 28.23
CA MET A 79 -0.13 -9.97 27.03
C MET A 79 0.03 -8.53 27.53
N PRO A 80 1.24 -7.90 27.44
CA PRO A 80 1.20 -6.46 27.27
C PRO A 80 0.21 -6.25 26.14
N ASP A 81 -0.67 -5.28 26.31
CA ASP A 81 -1.45 -4.72 25.23
C ASP A 81 -0.45 -4.39 24.10
N GLN A 82 -0.16 -5.37 23.24
CA GLN A 82 0.29 -5.18 21.87
C GLN A 82 -0.95 -4.87 21.01
N SER A 83 -2.12 -4.74 21.61
CA SER A 83 -2.84 -3.48 21.49
C SER A 83 -2.10 -2.36 22.25
N THR A 84 -0.90 -1.97 21.80
CA THR A 84 -0.80 -0.59 21.27
C THR A 84 -2.18 -0.17 20.80
N ASP A 85 -2.68 0.98 21.22
CA ASP A 85 -3.88 1.60 20.63
C ASP A 85 -3.81 1.60 19.10
N LEU A 86 -4.03 0.45 18.46
CA LEU A 86 -4.58 0.28 17.15
C LEU A 86 -6.03 0.60 17.43
N SER A 87 -6.27 1.90 17.68
CA SER A 87 -7.54 2.57 17.45
C SER A 87 -8.19 1.78 16.34
N ALA A 88 -9.18 0.95 16.67
CA ALA A 88 -9.66 -0.12 15.80
C ALA A 88 -9.73 0.48 14.40
N VAL A 89 -8.78 0.16 13.51
CA VAL A 89 -8.51 0.99 12.33
C VAL A 89 -9.83 1.04 11.61
N GLN A 90 -10.54 2.16 11.77
CA GLN A 90 -11.91 2.25 11.31
C GLN A 90 -11.76 2.18 9.81
N GLU A 91 -12.36 1.15 9.23
CA GLU A 91 -12.31 1.00 7.79
C GLU A 91 -12.83 2.29 7.19
N ASP A 92 -11.98 2.96 6.42
CA ASP A 92 -12.32 4.19 5.76
C ASP A 92 -13.60 3.94 4.93
N PRO A 93 -14.72 4.61 5.25
CA PRO A 93 -15.98 4.37 4.58
C PRO A 93 -15.90 4.70 3.09
N ASP A 94 -15.00 5.59 2.70
CA ASP A 94 -14.77 5.99 1.32
C ASP A 94 -13.70 5.15 0.61
N ARG A 95 -13.10 4.12 1.25
CA ARG A 95 -12.00 3.33 0.69
C ARG A 95 -12.24 2.88 -0.75
N LEU A 96 -13.39 2.25 -1.02
CA LEU A 96 -13.72 1.75 -2.37
C LEU A 96 -13.99 2.87 -3.38
N LEU A 97 -14.58 3.97 -2.92
CA LEU A 97 -14.85 5.15 -3.74
C LEU A 97 -13.53 5.86 -4.10
N ARG A 98 -12.63 6.04 -3.12
CA ARG A 98 -11.29 6.60 -3.32
C ARG A 98 -10.44 5.73 -4.24
N TYR A 99 -10.49 4.41 -4.05
CA TYR A 99 -9.84 3.46 -4.94
C TYR A 99 -10.34 3.62 -6.38
N ALA A 100 -11.65 3.60 -6.61
CA ALA A 100 -12.25 3.77 -7.94
C ALA A 100 -11.88 5.12 -8.56
N PHE A 101 -11.86 6.20 -7.77
CA PHE A 101 -11.42 7.53 -8.20
C PHE A 101 -9.95 7.54 -8.64
N GLY A 102 -9.03 7.09 -7.78
CA GLY A 102 -7.59 7.12 -8.06
C GLY A 102 -7.21 6.31 -9.30
N ILE A 103 -7.75 5.10 -9.47
CA ILE A 103 -7.45 4.28 -10.65
C ILE A 103 -7.96 4.93 -11.94
N LEU A 104 -9.15 5.53 -11.92
CA LEU A 104 -9.76 6.10 -13.11
C LEU A 104 -9.08 7.43 -13.45
N GLN A 105 -8.79 8.25 -12.44
CA GLN A 105 -7.99 9.45 -12.59
C GLN A 105 -6.63 9.14 -13.23
N TYR A 106 -5.94 8.10 -12.76
CA TYR A 106 -4.69 7.64 -13.35
C TYR A 106 -4.86 7.19 -14.81
N VAL A 107 -5.92 6.44 -15.10
CA VAL A 107 -6.26 5.97 -16.46
C VAL A 107 -6.54 7.13 -17.41
N TYR A 108 -7.31 8.14 -16.97
CA TYR A 108 -7.55 9.36 -17.75
C TYR A 108 -6.28 10.20 -17.91
N LYS A 109 -5.47 10.35 -16.85
CA LYS A 109 -4.17 11.05 -16.92
C LYS A 109 -3.29 10.39 -17.99
N LYS A 110 -3.31 9.07 -18.12
CA LYS A 110 -2.42 8.33 -19.02
C LYS A 110 -3.04 7.97 -20.37
N ASP A 111 -4.25 8.45 -20.67
CA ASP A 111 -5.00 8.14 -21.90
C ASP A 111 -5.16 6.63 -22.15
N LEU A 112 -5.35 5.87 -21.06
CA LEU A 112 -5.39 4.40 -21.07
C LEU A 112 -6.80 3.90 -21.35
N HIS A 113 -7.40 4.33 -22.45
CA HIS A 113 -8.76 3.94 -22.83
C HIS A 113 -8.85 2.51 -23.40
N ARG A 114 -7.74 1.78 -23.48
CA ARG A 114 -7.65 0.46 -24.09
C ARG A 114 -7.95 -0.66 -23.09
N ILE A 115 -9.14 -1.24 -23.26
CA ILE A 115 -9.60 -2.61 -22.96
C ILE A 115 -9.03 -3.29 -21.71
N GLY A 116 -9.90 -3.51 -20.72
CA GLY A 116 -9.66 -4.40 -19.58
C GLY A 116 -9.22 -3.71 -18.28
N VAL A 117 -9.27 -2.37 -18.22
CA VAL A 117 -8.98 -1.60 -16.98
C VAL A 117 -9.82 -2.08 -15.81
N THR A 118 -11.13 -2.22 -15.98
CA THR A 118 -12.04 -2.66 -14.93
C THR A 118 -11.69 -4.06 -14.42
N ALA A 119 -11.40 -5.01 -15.33
CA ALA A 119 -11.03 -6.37 -14.93
C ALA A 119 -9.72 -6.39 -14.11
N ARG A 120 -8.71 -5.62 -14.54
CA ARG A 120 -7.45 -5.47 -13.81
C ARG A 120 -7.63 -4.81 -12.45
N ALA A 121 -8.44 -3.75 -12.39
CA ALA A 121 -8.76 -3.06 -11.16
C ALA A 121 -9.41 -4.00 -10.14
N LEU A 122 -10.44 -4.75 -10.54
CA LEU A 122 -11.09 -5.72 -9.67
C LEU A 122 -10.11 -6.77 -9.12
N LEU A 123 -9.25 -7.33 -9.98
CA LEU A 123 -8.26 -8.31 -9.56
C LEU A 123 -7.19 -7.72 -8.63
N ALA A 124 -6.72 -6.51 -8.91
CA ALA A 124 -5.76 -5.81 -8.06
C ALA A 124 -6.36 -5.48 -6.68
N LEU A 125 -7.62 -5.03 -6.65
CA LEU A 125 -8.35 -4.75 -5.42
C LEU A 125 -8.60 -6.01 -4.60
N GLU A 126 -9.00 -7.12 -5.25
CA GLU A 126 -9.20 -8.40 -4.58
C GLU A 126 -7.92 -8.88 -3.89
N ARG A 127 -6.80 -8.90 -4.62
CA ARG A 127 -5.49 -9.32 -4.09
C ARG A 127 -4.99 -8.41 -2.97
N SER A 128 -5.10 -7.10 -3.16
CA SER A 128 -4.68 -6.12 -2.13
C SER A 128 -5.57 -6.20 -0.89
N THR A 129 -6.88 -6.37 -1.03
CA THR A 129 -7.81 -6.61 0.09
C THR A 129 -7.47 -7.89 0.84
N MET A 130 -7.18 -8.99 0.14
CA MET A 130 -6.77 -10.25 0.78
C MET A 130 -5.47 -10.07 1.58
N ARG A 131 -4.48 -9.38 1.01
CA ARG A 131 -3.20 -9.09 1.69
C ARG A 131 -3.41 -8.18 2.90
N LEU A 132 -4.16 -7.10 2.75
CA LEU A 132 -4.46 -6.17 3.84
C LEU A 132 -5.17 -6.87 5.00
N ARG A 133 -6.11 -7.77 4.71
CA ARG A 133 -6.81 -8.57 5.73
C ARG A 133 -5.92 -9.55 6.50
N LYS A 134 -4.76 -9.95 5.94
CA LYS A 134 -3.77 -10.75 6.66
C LYS A 134 -3.20 -9.97 7.84
N SER A 135 -2.95 -8.67 7.65
CA SER A 135 -2.43 -7.77 8.68
C SER A 135 -3.54 -7.16 9.54
N TYR A 136 -4.69 -6.86 8.94
CA TYR A 136 -5.81 -6.15 9.57
C TYR A 136 -7.14 -6.89 9.35
N PRO A 137 -7.53 -7.80 10.24
CA PRO A 137 -8.76 -8.58 10.10
C PRO A 137 -10.06 -7.76 10.11
N SER A 138 -10.02 -6.51 10.59
CA SER A 138 -11.16 -5.58 10.67
C SER A 138 -11.67 -5.08 9.33
N ILE A 139 -10.84 -5.11 8.28
CA ILE A 139 -11.16 -4.61 6.94
C ILE A 139 -12.23 -5.49 6.28
N SER A 140 -13.27 -4.92 5.63
CA SER A 140 -14.33 -5.68 4.94
C SER A 140 -13.76 -6.69 3.92
N PRO A 141 -14.39 -7.87 3.78
CA PRO A 141 -14.01 -8.80 2.71
C PRO A 141 -14.29 -8.17 1.34
N TYR A 142 -13.47 -8.56 0.36
CA TYR A 142 -13.67 -8.14 -1.02
C TYR A 142 -15.09 -8.48 -1.50
N SER A 143 -15.70 -7.55 -2.23
CA SER A 143 -16.94 -7.78 -2.96
C SER A 143 -16.86 -7.22 -4.36
N LYS A 144 -16.99 -8.12 -5.34
CA LYS A 144 -16.98 -7.76 -6.76
C LYS A 144 -18.10 -6.79 -7.11
N THR A 145 -19.32 -6.98 -6.58
CA THR A 145 -20.44 -6.07 -6.83
C THR A 145 -20.15 -4.66 -6.31
N ARG A 146 -19.64 -4.52 -5.08
CA ARG A 146 -19.32 -3.21 -4.49
C ARG A 146 -18.22 -2.48 -5.24
N ALA A 147 -17.14 -3.19 -5.56
CA ALA A 147 -16.03 -2.65 -6.32
C ALA A 147 -16.49 -2.18 -7.70
N TYR A 148 -17.24 -3.03 -8.41
CA TYR A 148 -17.75 -2.71 -9.74
C TYR A 148 -18.71 -1.52 -9.72
N PHE A 149 -19.61 -1.44 -8.74
CA PHE A 149 -20.50 -0.30 -8.54
C PHE A 149 -19.73 1.02 -8.47
N TRP A 150 -18.74 1.11 -7.58
CA TRP A 150 -17.98 2.36 -7.40
C TRP A 150 -17.16 2.71 -8.63
N ILE A 151 -16.55 1.72 -9.30
CA ILE A 151 -15.85 1.95 -10.58
C ILE A 151 -16.80 2.54 -11.63
N GLN A 152 -18.01 2.00 -11.77
CA GLN A 152 -18.98 2.51 -12.74
C GLN A 152 -19.47 3.91 -12.40
N VAL A 153 -19.82 4.17 -11.14
CA VAL A 153 -20.30 5.47 -10.68
C VAL A 153 -19.25 6.55 -10.93
N VAL A 154 -18.00 6.29 -10.54
CA VAL A 154 -16.89 7.22 -10.76
C VAL A 154 -16.60 7.38 -12.25
N GLN A 155 -16.63 6.29 -13.03
CA GLN A 155 -16.41 6.37 -14.48
C GLN A 155 -17.42 7.29 -15.14
N ILE A 156 -18.71 7.15 -14.82
CA ILE A 156 -19.78 7.99 -15.34
C ILE A 156 -19.61 9.44 -14.89
N ALA A 157 -19.26 9.66 -13.62
CA ALA A 157 -19.04 11.01 -13.08
C ALA A 157 -17.86 11.71 -13.79
N LEU A 158 -16.71 11.04 -13.93
CA LEU A 158 -15.55 11.59 -14.63
C LEU A 158 -15.80 11.82 -16.12
N GLN A 159 -16.56 10.93 -16.78
CA GLN A 159 -16.99 11.15 -18.17
C GLN A 159 -17.86 12.39 -18.31
N SER A 160 -18.76 12.64 -17.35
CA SER A 160 -19.62 13.82 -17.36
C SER A 160 -18.79 15.10 -17.22
N LEU A 161 -17.74 15.08 -16.39
CA LEU A 161 -16.78 16.19 -16.25
C LEU A 161 -15.93 16.41 -17.51
N TYR A 162 -15.64 15.35 -18.27
CA TYR A 162 -14.85 15.42 -19.50
C TYR A 162 -15.56 16.24 -20.60
N VAL A 163 -16.90 16.25 -20.63
CA VAL A 163 -17.71 16.95 -21.64
C VAL A 163 -17.71 18.49 -21.44
N ILE A 164 -17.21 18.98 -20.32
CA ILE A 164 -17.28 20.40 -19.91
C ILE A 164 -16.14 21.25 -20.50
N ASN A 165 -15.61 20.89 -21.68
CA ASN A 165 -14.61 21.73 -22.35
C ASN A 165 -15.01 22.14 -23.78
N PRO A 166 -15.66 23.31 -23.94
CA PRO A 166 -15.73 24.03 -25.20
C PRO A 166 -14.60 25.08 -25.28
N GLN A 167 -13.78 25.01 -26.33
CA GLN A 167 -12.97 26.12 -26.89
C GLN A 167 -11.90 26.77 -25.98
N SER A 168 -10.72 26.16 -25.92
CA SER A 168 -9.46 26.92 -25.82
C SER A 168 -8.34 26.21 -26.60
N GLU A 169 -8.51 26.15 -27.92
CA GLU A 169 -7.36 26.02 -28.83
C GLU A 169 -6.53 27.30 -28.73
N LYS A 170 -5.58 27.32 -27.79
CA LYS A 170 -4.34 28.14 -27.75
C LYS A 170 -3.89 28.26 -26.30
N GLU A 171 -3.26 27.20 -25.81
CA GLU A 171 -2.17 27.34 -24.85
C GLU A 171 -1.31 26.08 -24.96
N GLY A 172 -0.13 26.25 -25.53
CA GLY A 172 0.83 25.19 -25.76
C GLY A 172 1.46 24.72 -24.45
N MET A 173 0.76 23.84 -23.73
CA MET A 173 1.35 22.91 -22.78
C MET A 173 0.30 21.84 -22.43
N GLY A 174 0.42 20.65 -23.04
CA GLY A 174 -0.43 19.44 -22.92
C GLY A 174 -1.43 19.34 -21.76
N CYS A 175 -2.54 20.09 -21.82
CA CYS A 175 -3.59 20.01 -20.81
C CYS A 175 -4.42 18.73 -21.01
N ARG A 176 -4.04 17.70 -20.25
CA ARG A 176 -4.86 16.53 -19.93
C ARG A 176 -6.16 16.98 -19.26
N SER A 177 -7.25 16.24 -19.47
CA SER A 177 -8.61 16.51 -18.96
C SER A 177 -8.64 17.14 -17.55
N PRO A 178 -9.51 18.14 -17.26
CA PRO A 178 -9.67 18.71 -15.92
C PRO A 178 -9.85 17.66 -14.82
N ALA A 179 -10.54 16.57 -15.15
CA ALA A 179 -10.78 15.45 -14.24
C ALA A 179 -9.50 14.76 -13.73
N SER A 180 -8.39 14.84 -14.49
CA SER A 180 -7.10 14.24 -14.11
C SER A 180 -6.35 14.99 -13.00
N ARG A 181 -6.79 16.21 -12.66
CA ARG A 181 -6.15 17.09 -11.66
C ARG A 181 -7.02 17.36 -10.44
N LEU A 182 -8.26 16.86 -10.42
CA LEU A 182 -9.17 17.10 -9.30
C LEU A 182 -8.71 16.33 -8.04
N PRO A 183 -8.74 16.95 -6.86
CA PRO A 183 -8.56 16.23 -5.60
C PRO A 183 -9.77 15.35 -5.30
N PHE A 184 -9.58 14.31 -4.48
CA PHE A 184 -10.68 13.38 -4.14
C PHE A 184 -11.80 14.06 -3.36
N SER A 185 -11.45 14.95 -2.43
CA SER A 185 -12.40 15.80 -1.69
C SER A 185 -13.24 16.65 -2.65
N GLY A 186 -12.56 17.38 -3.55
CA GLY A 186 -13.21 18.19 -4.57
C GLY A 186 -14.09 17.37 -5.51
N PHE A 187 -13.70 16.14 -5.86
CA PHE A 187 -14.56 15.23 -6.62
C PHE A 187 -15.84 14.87 -5.87
N LYS A 188 -15.74 14.49 -4.59
CA LYS A 188 -16.91 14.15 -3.76
C LYS A 188 -17.87 15.33 -3.63
N ASP A 189 -17.33 16.53 -3.41
CA ASP A 189 -18.12 17.74 -3.24
C ASP A 189 -18.76 18.21 -4.55
N LEU A 190 -18.04 18.09 -5.67
CA LEU A 190 -18.53 18.50 -6.98
C LEU A 190 -19.63 17.55 -7.49
N VAL A 191 -19.45 16.25 -7.28
CA VAL A 191 -20.37 15.21 -7.76
C VAL A 191 -21.47 14.95 -6.71
N GLU A 192 -21.27 15.37 -5.47
CA GLU A 192 -22.17 15.21 -4.31
C GLU A 192 -22.50 13.72 -4.08
N ILE A 193 -21.43 12.90 -4.01
CA ILE A 193 -21.46 11.45 -3.72
C ILE A 193 -20.72 11.16 -2.41
N ASP A 194 -21.31 10.28 -1.61
CA ASP A 194 -20.77 9.78 -0.35
C ASP A 194 -20.68 8.25 -0.34
N SER A 195 -20.08 7.68 0.70
CA SER A 195 -19.99 6.23 0.93
C SER A 195 -21.34 5.52 1.10
N GLU A 196 -22.44 6.25 1.31
CA GLU A 196 -23.78 5.68 1.49
C GLU A 196 -24.64 5.73 0.21
N SER A 197 -24.15 6.36 -0.85
CA SER A 197 -24.90 6.61 -2.09
C SER A 197 -25.38 5.32 -2.77
N TRP A 198 -24.72 4.18 -2.51
CA TRP A 198 -25.15 2.86 -2.97
C TRP A 198 -26.55 2.45 -2.46
N LYS A 199 -26.99 2.95 -1.29
CA LYS A 199 -28.30 2.61 -0.68
C LYS A 199 -29.48 3.03 -1.56
N ARG A 200 -29.27 3.95 -2.51
CA ARG A 200 -30.28 4.38 -3.48
C ARG A 200 -30.49 3.36 -4.59
N CYS A 201 -29.48 2.54 -4.87
CA CYS A 201 -29.46 1.59 -5.98
C CYS A 201 -29.62 0.13 -5.50
N TYR A 202 -29.10 -0.21 -4.31
CA TYR A 202 -29.07 -1.59 -3.81
C TYR A 202 -29.77 -1.77 -2.47
N SER A 203 -30.47 -2.90 -2.31
CA SER A 203 -30.93 -3.37 -1.00
C SER A 203 -29.77 -3.94 -0.18
N ARG A 204 -29.89 -3.89 1.16
CA ARG A 204 -28.89 -4.52 2.05
C ARG A 204 -28.73 -6.02 1.78
N LYS A 205 -29.81 -6.71 1.40
CA LYS A 205 -29.77 -8.16 1.12
C LYS A 205 -28.84 -8.46 -0.06
N VAL A 206 -28.93 -7.68 -1.14
CA VAL A 206 -28.06 -7.85 -2.31
C VAL A 206 -26.65 -7.33 -2.03
N TRP A 207 -26.51 -6.15 -1.42
CA TRP A 207 -25.20 -5.51 -1.19
C TRP A 207 -24.24 -6.29 -0.28
N TYR A 208 -24.78 -7.09 0.66
CA TYR A 208 -24.01 -7.92 1.59
C TYR A 208 -24.09 -9.43 1.28
N SER A 209 -24.71 -9.82 0.16
CA SER A 209 -24.90 -11.23 -0.20
C SER A 209 -23.56 -11.93 -0.50
N MET A 210 -23.53 -13.26 -0.40
CA MET A 210 -22.35 -14.05 -0.74
C MET A 210 -22.07 -14.02 -2.24
N GLU A 211 -23.13 -14.04 -3.05
CA GLU A 211 -23.08 -13.92 -4.50
C GLU A 211 -22.51 -12.57 -4.93
N ALA A 212 -22.83 -11.48 -4.22
CA ALA A 212 -22.27 -10.17 -4.49
C ALA A 212 -20.75 -10.11 -4.29
N ARG A 213 -20.17 -11.10 -3.58
CA ARG A 213 -18.71 -11.21 -3.43
C ARG A 213 -18.04 -11.82 -4.64
N SER A 214 -18.60 -12.90 -5.19
CA SER A 214 -17.99 -13.67 -6.29
C SER A 214 -18.32 -13.09 -7.67
N GLN A 215 -19.50 -12.50 -7.84
CA GLN A 215 -19.98 -11.98 -9.12
C GLN A 215 -20.57 -10.58 -9.00
N TYR A 216 -20.74 -9.93 -10.16
CA TYR A 216 -21.44 -8.66 -10.25
C TYR A 216 -22.95 -8.92 -10.31
N ILE A 217 -23.69 -8.28 -9.41
CA ILE A 217 -25.16 -8.28 -9.39
C ILE A 217 -25.64 -6.87 -9.75
N PRO A 218 -26.54 -6.71 -10.73
CA PRO A 218 -27.09 -5.39 -11.07
C PRO A 218 -27.93 -4.81 -9.91
N PRO A 219 -28.13 -3.47 -9.87
CA PRO A 219 -28.95 -2.82 -8.86
C PRO A 219 -30.40 -3.34 -8.82
N ASP A 220 -30.93 -3.58 -7.63
CA ASP A 220 -32.28 -4.12 -7.40
C ASP A 220 -33.32 -3.05 -7.03
N ILE A 221 -32.91 -1.85 -6.58
CA ILE A 221 -33.82 -0.76 -6.20
C ILE A 221 -33.98 0.25 -7.34
N ARG A 222 -32.88 0.83 -7.81
CA ARG A 222 -32.85 1.81 -8.91
C ARG A 222 -31.63 1.63 -9.78
N PRO A 223 -31.76 1.88 -11.10
CA PRO A 223 -30.62 1.86 -12.01
C PRO A 223 -29.57 2.92 -11.63
N LEU A 224 -28.30 2.68 -12.02
CA LEU A 224 -27.17 3.55 -11.72
C LEU A 224 -27.33 4.98 -12.26
N ASN A 225 -28.02 5.12 -13.40
CA ASN A 225 -28.32 6.42 -14.00
C ASN A 225 -29.15 7.34 -13.09
N SER A 226 -29.84 6.79 -12.08
CA SER A 226 -30.56 7.58 -11.09
C SER A 226 -29.65 8.37 -10.15
N LEU A 227 -28.36 8.00 -10.06
CA LEU A 227 -27.36 8.78 -9.32
C LEU A 227 -26.85 9.96 -10.13
N ILE A 228 -26.98 9.93 -11.46
CA ILE A 228 -26.51 10.97 -12.36
C ILE A 228 -27.37 12.21 -12.19
N LYS A 229 -26.80 13.25 -11.58
CA LYS A 229 -27.45 14.55 -11.51
C LYS A 229 -27.37 15.23 -12.88
N LYS A 230 -28.47 15.85 -13.31
CA LYS A 230 -28.49 16.65 -14.55
C LYS A 230 -27.42 17.76 -14.54
N SER A 231 -27.03 18.23 -13.36
CA SER A 231 -25.94 19.19 -13.17
C SER A 231 -24.56 18.68 -13.59
N TRP A 232 -24.33 17.36 -13.64
CA TRP A 232 -23.06 16.80 -14.13
C TRP A 232 -22.93 16.91 -15.66
N ILE A 233 -24.05 17.02 -16.38
CA ILE A 233 -24.12 16.92 -17.85
C ILE A 233 -24.21 18.31 -18.50
N SER A 234 -24.67 19.33 -17.76
CA SER A 234 -24.90 20.66 -18.33
C SER A 234 -23.72 21.61 -18.09
N ASN A 235 -23.08 21.99 -19.20
CA ASN A 235 -22.01 23.00 -19.26
C ASN A 235 -22.50 24.42 -18.85
N ASP A 236 -23.81 24.59 -18.70
CA ASP A 236 -24.46 25.90 -18.51
C ASP A 236 -24.63 26.28 -17.04
N ASN A 237 -24.06 25.51 -16.10
CA ASN A 237 -24.11 25.84 -14.68
C ASN A 237 -22.84 26.62 -14.25
N PRO A 238 -22.88 27.96 -14.19
CA PRO A 238 -21.69 28.77 -13.87
C PRO A 238 -21.15 28.50 -12.46
N ILE A 239 -22.02 28.12 -11.52
CA ILE A 239 -21.62 27.79 -10.15
C ILE A 239 -20.81 26.49 -10.14
N PHE A 240 -21.22 25.51 -10.95
CA PHE A 240 -20.51 24.24 -11.09
C PHE A 240 -19.10 24.44 -11.66
N VAL A 241 -19.00 25.23 -12.74
CA VAL A 241 -17.70 25.55 -13.36
C VAL A 241 -16.80 26.33 -12.39
N GLN A 242 -17.36 27.26 -11.62
CA GLN A 242 -16.60 28.01 -10.62
C GLN A 242 -16.08 27.12 -9.48
N ARG A 243 -16.91 26.20 -8.96
CA ARG A 243 -16.47 25.21 -7.96
C ARG A 243 -15.40 24.27 -8.51
N MET A 244 -15.58 23.80 -9.74
CA MET A 244 -14.58 22.96 -10.40
C MET A 244 -13.24 23.70 -10.53
N LYS A 245 -13.24 24.97 -10.96
CA LYS A 245 -12.03 25.79 -11.03
C LYS A 245 -11.36 25.97 -9.66
N PHE A 246 -12.15 26.19 -8.60
CA PHE A 246 -11.63 26.28 -7.24
C PHE A 246 -10.88 25.00 -6.83
N PHE A 247 -11.49 23.84 -7.03
CA PHE A 247 -10.84 22.56 -6.68
C PHE A 247 -9.63 22.23 -7.56
N LEU A 248 -9.56 22.73 -8.80
CA LEU A 248 -8.39 22.57 -9.67
C LEU A 248 -7.19 23.41 -9.24
N THR A 249 -7.42 24.49 -8.47
CA THR A 249 -6.35 25.29 -7.87
C THR A 249 -5.87 24.73 -6.53
N GLU A 250 -6.65 23.84 -5.92
CA GLU A 250 -6.29 23.15 -4.70
C GLU A 250 -5.29 22.03 -5.02
N ILE A 251 -4.02 22.23 -4.63
CA ILE A 251 -2.99 21.20 -4.74
C ILE A 251 -3.19 20.25 -3.56
N ASP A 252 -4.02 19.24 -3.74
CA ASP A 252 -4.04 18.11 -2.80
C ASP A 252 -3.04 17.06 -3.28
N SER A 253 -1.88 17.00 -2.62
CA SER A 253 -0.86 15.98 -2.85
C SER A 253 -1.19 14.74 -2.01
N LEU A 254 -2.40 14.20 -2.13
CA LEU A 254 -2.76 13.00 -1.40
C LEU A 254 -2.00 11.81 -1.99
N GLU A 255 -1.27 11.11 -1.12
CA GLU A 255 -0.53 9.92 -1.49
C GLU A 255 -1.48 8.83 -2.03
N PRO A 256 -1.17 8.22 -3.18
CA PRO A 256 -1.97 7.13 -3.72
C PRO A 256 -2.10 5.99 -2.71
N SER A 257 -3.30 5.42 -2.58
CA SER A 257 -3.50 4.31 -1.65
C SER A 257 -2.71 3.06 -2.07
N VAL A 258 -2.38 2.18 -1.11
CA VAL A 258 -1.69 0.90 -1.39
C VAL A 258 -2.42 0.07 -2.46
N GLU A 259 -3.75 0.11 -2.47
CA GLU A 259 -4.58 -0.61 -3.43
C GLU A 259 -4.45 -0.01 -4.83
N GLU A 260 -4.41 1.32 -4.93
CA GLU A 260 -4.17 2.04 -6.16
C GLU A 260 -2.76 1.77 -6.70
N LEU A 261 -1.74 1.84 -5.86
CA LEU A 261 -0.37 1.49 -6.25
C LEU A 261 -0.27 0.03 -6.70
N SER A 262 -1.00 -0.88 -6.04
CA SER A 262 -1.09 -2.28 -6.47
C SER A 262 -1.67 -2.41 -7.89
N PHE A 263 -2.68 -1.61 -8.23
CA PHE A 263 -3.22 -1.56 -9.59
C PHE A 263 -2.19 -0.98 -10.58
N ARG A 264 -1.55 0.14 -10.26
CA ARG A 264 -0.50 0.74 -11.11
C ARG A 264 0.66 -0.25 -11.35
N ALA A 265 1.06 -1.00 -10.33
CA ALA A 265 2.04 -2.08 -10.44
C ALA A 265 1.63 -3.14 -11.45
N THR A 266 0.37 -3.61 -11.44
CA THR A 266 -0.09 -4.59 -12.44
C THR A 266 0.03 -4.08 -13.87
N LEU A 267 -0.24 -2.79 -14.11
CA LEU A 267 -0.09 -2.18 -15.43
C LEU A 267 1.38 -2.09 -15.86
N VAL A 268 2.28 -1.70 -14.94
CA VAL A 268 3.72 -1.67 -15.19
C VAL A 268 4.22 -3.06 -15.58
N LEU A 269 3.80 -4.10 -14.86
CA LEU A 269 4.21 -5.49 -15.13
C LEU A 269 3.65 -6.06 -16.43
N ASP A 270 2.43 -5.69 -16.82
CA ASP A 270 1.85 -6.10 -18.10
C ASP A 270 2.61 -5.45 -19.26
N TRP A 271 2.87 -4.14 -19.17
CA TRP A 271 3.51 -3.40 -20.26
C TRP A 271 5.02 -3.53 -20.31
N SER A 272 5.68 -3.95 -19.24
CA SER A 272 7.12 -4.19 -19.24
C SER A 272 7.52 -5.39 -20.10
N ARG A 273 6.59 -6.29 -20.42
CA ARG A 273 6.85 -7.52 -21.20
C ARG A 273 7.33 -7.25 -22.62
N GLU A 274 6.95 -6.12 -23.19
CA GLU A 274 7.25 -5.75 -24.57
C GLU A 274 8.46 -4.80 -24.69
N LEU A 275 9.08 -4.41 -23.56
CA LEU A 275 10.15 -3.42 -23.54
C LEU A 275 11.53 -4.07 -23.68
N ASN A 276 12.43 -3.40 -24.39
CA ASN A 276 13.84 -3.79 -24.45
C ASN A 276 14.58 -3.26 -23.21
N ALA A 277 14.61 -4.08 -22.15
CA ALA A 277 15.19 -3.74 -20.85
C ALA A 277 16.68 -3.35 -20.84
N ARG A 278 17.42 -3.62 -21.92
CA ARG A 278 18.86 -3.31 -22.03
C ARG A 278 19.14 -1.98 -22.73
N ASN A 279 18.12 -1.29 -23.22
CA ASN A 279 18.31 -0.01 -23.88
C ASN A 279 18.60 1.09 -22.85
N PRO A 280 19.76 1.76 -22.90
CA PRO A 280 20.10 2.84 -21.96
C PRO A 280 19.27 4.11 -22.18
N VAL A 281 18.54 4.22 -23.30
CA VAL A 281 17.62 5.33 -23.59
C VAL A 281 16.24 5.04 -23.01
N ILE A 282 15.94 5.67 -21.87
CA ILE A 282 14.71 5.51 -21.09
C ILE A 282 13.54 6.22 -21.77
N GLN A 283 12.52 5.44 -22.12
CA GLN A 283 11.33 5.91 -22.84
C GLN A 283 10.20 6.33 -21.89
N GLY A 284 10.26 5.89 -20.63
CA GLY A 284 9.21 6.12 -19.64
C GLY A 284 9.46 5.35 -18.36
N HIS A 285 8.60 5.55 -17.36
CA HIS A 285 8.84 5.10 -15.99
C HIS A 285 8.95 3.59 -15.86
N LYS A 286 8.02 2.87 -16.50
CA LYS A 286 8.06 1.40 -16.59
C LYS A 286 9.35 0.86 -17.21
N HIS A 287 9.93 1.59 -18.17
CA HIS A 287 11.20 1.19 -18.80
C HIS A 287 12.36 1.38 -17.83
N LEU A 288 12.38 2.50 -17.10
CA LEU A 288 13.37 2.78 -16.06
C LEU A 288 13.40 1.68 -14.99
N LEU A 289 12.24 1.32 -14.43
CA LEU A 289 12.14 0.30 -13.39
C LEU A 289 12.63 -1.07 -13.88
N LEU A 290 12.26 -1.45 -15.11
CA LEU A 290 12.70 -2.71 -15.71
C LEU A 290 14.22 -2.68 -16.00
N PHE A 291 14.72 -1.58 -16.54
CA PHE A 291 16.14 -1.38 -16.83
C PHE A 291 16.98 -1.51 -15.56
N LEU A 292 16.61 -0.81 -14.49
CA LEU A 292 17.30 -0.87 -13.21
C LEU A 292 17.26 -2.28 -12.62
N TYR A 293 16.10 -2.96 -12.70
CA TYR A 293 15.98 -4.33 -12.21
C TYR A 293 16.89 -5.32 -12.95
N ILE A 294 16.93 -5.27 -14.28
CA ILE A 294 17.79 -6.17 -15.06
C ILE A 294 19.26 -5.93 -14.72
N ASN A 295 19.71 -4.67 -14.77
CA ASN A 295 21.13 -4.34 -14.65
C ASN A 295 21.66 -4.35 -13.20
N LEU A 296 20.82 -4.10 -12.19
CA LEU A 296 21.25 -4.07 -10.78
C LEU A 296 20.89 -5.34 -10.00
N VAL A 297 19.90 -6.11 -10.44
CA VAL A 297 19.43 -7.30 -9.71
C VAL A 297 19.74 -8.58 -10.46
N THR A 298 19.58 -8.61 -11.79
CA THR A 298 19.71 -9.86 -12.55
C THR A 298 21.16 -10.15 -12.91
N ASP A 299 21.90 -9.13 -13.32
CA ASP A 299 23.31 -9.26 -13.70
C ASP A 299 24.26 -9.45 -12.50
N VAL A 300 23.82 -9.16 -11.27
CA VAL A 300 24.62 -9.25 -10.04
C VAL A 300 24.39 -10.57 -9.26
N LYS A 301 23.44 -11.42 -9.68
CA LYS A 301 23.05 -12.65 -8.96
C LYS A 301 24.10 -13.77 -8.90
N SER A 302 25.30 -13.58 -9.43
CA SER A 302 26.33 -14.63 -9.56
C SER A 302 27.39 -14.67 -8.45
N GLN A 303 27.30 -13.84 -7.40
CA GLN A 303 28.36 -13.73 -6.36
C GLN A 303 27.80 -13.59 -4.92
N ASP A 304 28.66 -13.84 -3.93
CA ASP A 304 28.34 -13.91 -2.49
C ASP A 304 27.68 -12.62 -1.94
N SER A 305 26.83 -12.80 -0.91
CA SER A 305 25.86 -11.81 -0.42
C SER A 305 26.45 -10.47 0.08
N GLU A 306 27.66 -10.46 0.63
CA GLU A 306 28.26 -9.21 1.15
C GLU A 306 28.93 -8.39 0.04
N GLU A 307 29.61 -9.05 -0.91
CA GLU A 307 30.22 -8.39 -2.06
C GLU A 307 29.17 -7.86 -3.05
N ALA A 308 28.01 -8.52 -3.11
CA ALA A 308 26.91 -8.15 -4.00
C ALA A 308 26.40 -6.72 -3.80
N SER A 309 26.36 -6.19 -2.56
CA SER A 309 25.91 -4.81 -2.31
C SER A 309 26.89 -3.78 -2.87
N SER A 310 28.19 -3.98 -2.61
CA SER A 310 29.25 -3.11 -3.14
C SER A 310 29.31 -3.12 -4.67
N LEU A 311 29.16 -4.30 -5.28
CA LEU A 311 29.13 -4.46 -6.74
C LEU A 311 27.91 -3.74 -7.36
N ARG A 312 26.75 -3.75 -6.68
CA ARG A 312 25.57 -3.02 -7.15
C ARG A 312 25.78 -1.51 -7.12
N ILE A 313 26.42 -0.98 -6.08
CA ILE A 313 26.71 0.46 -5.99
C ILE A 313 27.70 0.86 -7.09
N GLN A 314 28.74 0.04 -7.33
CA GLN A 314 29.67 0.25 -8.43
C GLN A 314 28.93 0.23 -9.79
N ARG A 315 28.10 -0.79 -10.03
CA ARG A 315 27.33 -0.91 -11.26
C ARG A 315 26.34 0.23 -11.44
N ALA A 316 25.69 0.67 -10.37
CA ALA A 316 24.80 1.83 -10.38
C ALA A 316 25.55 3.11 -10.78
N THR A 317 26.80 3.29 -10.32
CA THR A 317 27.65 4.43 -10.67
C THR A 317 28.01 4.44 -12.16
N GLU A 318 28.32 3.27 -12.73
CA GLU A 318 28.57 3.12 -14.18
C GLU A 318 27.33 3.49 -15.00
N LEU A 319 26.19 2.87 -14.66
CA LEU A 319 24.92 3.08 -15.36
C LEU A 319 24.42 4.53 -15.25
N PHE A 320 24.73 5.22 -14.15
CA PHE A 320 24.36 6.62 -13.96
C PHE A 320 24.88 7.52 -15.10
N SER A 321 26.08 7.21 -15.62
CA SER A 321 26.69 7.97 -16.71
C SER A 321 26.12 7.58 -18.08
N GLU A 322 25.74 6.31 -18.27
CA GLU A 322 25.28 5.76 -19.55
C GLU A 322 23.79 6.05 -19.85
N VAL A 323 22.98 6.10 -18.80
CA VAL A 323 21.52 6.22 -18.92
C VAL A 323 21.12 7.62 -19.40
N SER A 324 20.21 7.69 -20.37
CA SER A 324 19.66 8.94 -20.91
C SER A 324 18.16 8.82 -21.16
N GLY A 325 17.44 9.94 -21.31
CA GLY A 325 16.01 9.96 -21.62
C GLY A 325 15.23 11.01 -20.84
N LEU A 326 13.99 11.28 -21.23
CA LEU A 326 13.19 12.42 -20.74
C LEU A 326 13.03 12.44 -19.21
N LEU A 327 12.86 11.27 -18.57
CA LEU A 327 12.67 11.14 -17.11
C LEU A 327 13.96 11.27 -16.30
N VAL A 328 15.12 11.21 -16.96
CA VAL A 328 16.45 11.12 -16.34
C VAL A 328 17.42 12.11 -17.01
N ASP A 329 16.88 13.12 -17.71
CA ASP A 329 17.65 14.18 -18.38
C ASP A 329 18.35 15.07 -17.35
N ALA A 330 17.65 15.37 -16.25
CA ALA A 330 18.19 16.10 -15.12
C ALA A 330 19.01 15.18 -14.19
N LEU A 331 20.17 15.65 -13.74
CA LEU A 331 21.02 14.90 -12.81
C LEU A 331 20.30 14.58 -11.49
N THR A 332 19.55 15.53 -10.93
CA THR A 332 18.76 15.28 -9.71
C THR A 332 17.66 14.24 -9.94
N HIS A 333 16.98 14.25 -11.09
CA HIS A 333 15.93 13.27 -11.38
C HIS A 333 16.50 11.87 -11.51
N LYS A 334 17.62 11.74 -12.22
CA LYS A 334 18.35 10.48 -12.35
C LYS A 334 18.81 9.97 -10.98
N HIS A 335 19.43 10.83 -10.18
CA HIS A 335 19.93 10.45 -8.85
C HIS A 335 18.80 9.99 -7.93
N PHE A 336 17.69 10.73 -7.91
CA PHE A 336 16.51 10.36 -7.14
C PHE A 336 16.03 8.94 -7.43
N TRP A 337 15.82 8.60 -8.71
CA TRP A 337 15.29 7.27 -9.05
C TRP A 337 16.28 6.13 -8.75
N PHE A 338 17.58 6.36 -8.92
CA PHE A 338 18.60 5.40 -8.52
C PHE A 338 18.60 5.18 -7.00
N GLN A 339 18.54 6.25 -6.21
CA GLN A 339 18.49 6.16 -4.74
C GLN A 339 17.25 5.42 -4.26
N GLN A 340 16.06 5.77 -4.77
CA GLN A 340 14.81 5.11 -4.40
C GLN A 340 14.83 3.62 -4.76
N PHE A 341 15.38 3.28 -5.93
CA PHE A 341 15.49 1.88 -6.36
C PHE A 341 16.46 1.09 -5.48
N LEU A 342 17.63 1.65 -5.15
CA LEU A 342 18.61 1.02 -4.26
C LEU A 342 18.07 0.87 -2.83
N ALA A 343 17.36 1.87 -2.30
CA ALA A 343 16.73 1.78 -0.99
C ALA A 343 15.68 0.67 -0.94
N ALA A 344 14.87 0.54 -2.00
CA ALA A 344 13.91 -0.56 -2.13
C ALA A 344 14.58 -1.93 -2.23
N LEU A 345 15.80 -2.02 -2.78
CA LEU A 345 16.59 -3.25 -2.79
C LEU A 345 17.12 -3.61 -1.41
N ASP A 346 17.70 -2.66 -0.69
CA ASP A 346 18.22 -2.88 0.67
C ASP A 346 17.10 -3.35 1.63
N LEU A 347 15.92 -2.72 1.52
CA LEU A 347 14.70 -3.17 2.22
C LEU A 347 14.23 -4.57 1.79
N ALA A 348 14.42 -4.95 0.54
CA ALA A 348 14.09 -6.30 0.08
C ALA A 348 15.06 -7.35 0.63
N GLU A 349 16.34 -7.01 0.79
CA GLU A 349 17.38 -7.92 1.28
C GLU A 349 17.30 -8.16 2.78
N SER A 350 17.11 -7.10 3.56
CA SER A 350 16.82 -7.20 4.99
C SER A 350 15.64 -8.15 5.27
N ARG A 351 14.58 -8.08 4.45
CA ARG A 351 13.40 -8.96 4.58
C ARG A 351 13.66 -10.42 4.16
N LYS A 352 14.61 -10.71 3.27
CA LYS A 352 14.97 -12.10 2.90
C LYS A 352 15.67 -12.85 4.04
N SER A 353 16.39 -12.12 4.89
CA SER A 353 17.12 -12.69 6.03
C SER A 353 16.16 -13.17 7.14
N GLU A 354 14.97 -12.57 7.23
CA GLU A 354 13.92 -13.01 8.15
C GLU A 354 13.29 -14.33 7.66
N LYS A 355 13.44 -15.40 8.46
CA LYS A 355 13.04 -16.79 8.13
C LYS A 355 11.58 -17.01 7.72
N ASP A 356 10.72 -16.00 7.80
CA ASP A 356 9.28 -16.07 7.57
C ASP A 356 8.79 -15.34 6.30
N ALA A 357 9.68 -14.71 5.52
CA ALA A 357 9.26 -13.86 4.41
C ALA A 357 8.92 -14.68 3.14
N SER A 358 7.64 -14.94 2.92
CA SER A 358 7.08 -15.48 1.66
C SER A 358 7.21 -14.53 0.46
N SER A 359 8.08 -13.53 0.52
CA SER A 359 8.24 -12.48 -0.49
C SER A 359 9.27 -12.89 -1.53
N ASP A 360 8.79 -13.28 -2.70
CA ASP A 360 9.63 -13.48 -3.87
C ASP A 360 10.14 -12.12 -4.36
N PHE A 361 11.44 -11.85 -4.22
CA PHE A 361 12.13 -10.71 -4.84
C PHE A 361 13.05 -11.17 -5.99
N SER A 362 13.01 -12.45 -6.35
CA SER A 362 13.86 -13.02 -7.39
C SER A 362 13.34 -12.71 -8.80
N THR A 363 12.05 -12.36 -8.90
CA THR A 363 11.37 -11.96 -10.14
C THR A 363 11.06 -10.46 -10.13
N PHE A 364 11.03 -9.83 -11.31
CA PHE A 364 10.66 -8.42 -11.45
C PHE A 364 9.25 -8.15 -10.89
N ALA A 365 8.31 -9.07 -11.17
CA ALA A 365 6.96 -9.02 -10.64
C ALA A 365 6.93 -9.05 -9.11
N GLY A 366 7.68 -9.98 -8.52
CA GLY A 366 7.81 -10.10 -7.08
C GLY A 366 8.40 -8.84 -6.44
N PHE A 367 9.48 -8.29 -7.01
CA PHE A 367 10.10 -7.06 -6.52
C PHE A 367 9.13 -5.86 -6.55
N ILE A 368 8.52 -5.58 -7.69
CA ILE A 368 7.60 -4.43 -7.84
C ILE A 368 6.37 -4.55 -6.93
N MET A 369 5.81 -5.75 -6.75
CA MET A 369 4.64 -5.95 -5.89
C MET A 369 4.93 -5.78 -4.38
N ASN A 370 6.21 -5.87 -3.98
CA ASN A 370 6.68 -5.62 -2.62
C ASN A 370 7.23 -4.20 -2.42
N SER A 371 7.52 -3.47 -3.51
CA SER A 371 8.05 -2.10 -3.51
C SER A 371 7.13 -1.16 -4.31
N LEU A 372 5.87 -1.07 -3.87
CA LEU A 372 4.80 -0.37 -4.58
C LEU A 372 5.01 1.15 -4.73
N GLU A 373 5.80 1.76 -3.86
CA GLU A 373 6.11 3.20 -3.95
C GLU A 373 6.86 3.53 -5.25
N LEU A 374 7.68 2.60 -5.74
CA LEU A 374 8.45 2.79 -6.97
C LEU A 374 7.58 2.98 -8.21
N VAL A 375 6.35 2.46 -8.24
CA VAL A 375 5.45 2.65 -9.39
C VAL A 375 4.69 3.98 -9.33
N ASN A 376 4.84 4.76 -8.26
CA ASN A 376 4.32 6.11 -8.20
C ASN A 376 5.24 7.09 -8.95
N GLU A 377 4.91 7.43 -10.19
CA GLU A 377 5.66 8.43 -10.97
C GLU A 377 5.71 9.82 -10.30
N ASP A 378 4.71 10.14 -9.49
CA ASP A 378 4.60 11.42 -8.80
C ASP A 378 5.33 11.39 -7.42
N LEU A 379 6.06 10.30 -7.10
CA LEU A 379 6.84 10.16 -5.86
C LEU A 379 7.82 11.32 -5.60
N PRO A 380 8.54 11.90 -6.59
CA PRO A 380 9.45 13.01 -6.34
C PRO A 380 8.80 14.21 -5.64
N ILE A 381 7.50 14.44 -5.86
CA ILE A 381 6.76 15.59 -5.29
C ILE A 381 6.69 15.52 -3.76
N GLN A 382 6.84 14.32 -3.18
CA GLN A 382 6.92 14.13 -1.73
C GLN A 382 8.27 14.58 -1.13
N PHE A 383 9.33 14.59 -1.94
CA PHE A 383 10.70 14.89 -1.51
C PHE A 383 11.12 16.29 -1.94
N TYR A 384 10.61 16.76 -3.07
CA TYR A 384 11.01 18.03 -3.69
C TYR A 384 9.86 19.02 -3.82
N ASN A 385 10.14 20.31 -3.59
CA ASN A 385 9.30 21.38 -4.11
C ASN A 385 9.36 21.42 -5.66
N PRO A 386 8.22 21.66 -6.35
CA PRO A 386 8.20 21.70 -7.82
C PRO A 386 9.19 22.72 -8.41
N GLU A 387 9.39 23.85 -7.73
CA GLU A 387 10.33 24.89 -8.16
C GLU A 387 11.78 24.39 -8.16
N ILE A 388 12.17 23.62 -7.15
CA ILE A 388 13.50 23.02 -7.05
C ILE A 388 13.62 21.88 -8.05
N TRP A 389 12.63 20.99 -8.10
CA TRP A 389 12.62 19.82 -8.99
C TRP A 389 12.75 20.19 -10.47
N HIS A 390 12.14 21.29 -10.89
CA HIS A 390 12.20 21.79 -12.28
C HIS A 390 13.24 22.89 -12.50
N SER A 391 14.05 23.22 -11.49
CA SER A 391 15.10 24.24 -11.62
C SER A 391 16.22 23.81 -12.56
N GLU A 392 16.88 24.80 -13.20
CA GLU A 392 18.08 24.54 -14.00
C GLU A 392 19.22 23.96 -13.14
N LYS A 393 19.28 24.33 -11.85
CA LYS A 393 20.22 23.75 -10.88
C LYS A 393 20.03 22.24 -10.73
N ALA A 394 18.78 21.77 -10.63
CA ALA A 394 18.47 20.34 -10.54
C ALA A 394 18.80 19.56 -11.81
N ARG A 395 18.85 20.24 -12.97
CA ARG A 395 19.29 19.65 -14.24
C ARG A 395 20.79 19.42 -14.26
N GLN A 396 21.57 20.41 -13.82
CA GLN A 396 23.03 20.42 -13.93
C GLN A 396 23.76 19.83 -12.73
N THR A 397 23.12 19.76 -11.56
CA THR A 397 23.72 19.29 -10.30
C THR A 397 22.74 18.39 -9.54
N ILE A 398 23.26 17.61 -8.60
CA ILE A 398 22.44 16.81 -7.67
C ILE A 398 22.07 17.72 -6.50
N VAL A 399 20.78 18.05 -6.39
CA VAL A 399 20.24 18.87 -5.31
C VAL A 399 19.61 17.96 -4.26
N ALA A 400 19.87 18.22 -2.98
CA ALA A 400 19.25 17.48 -1.89
C ALA A 400 17.74 17.74 -1.80
N PRO A 401 16.94 16.77 -1.33
CA PRO A 401 15.50 16.94 -1.14
C PRO A 401 15.20 17.94 -0.01
N ASP A 402 14.19 18.79 -0.21
CA ASP A 402 13.85 19.89 0.68
C ASP A 402 12.58 19.66 1.52
N LYS A 403 11.75 18.68 1.16
CA LYS A 403 10.53 18.32 1.92
C LYS A 403 10.73 17.15 2.86
N ARG A 404 11.49 16.15 2.43
CA ARG A 404 11.64 14.88 3.12
C ARG A 404 13.03 14.33 2.91
N GLU A 405 13.62 13.78 3.97
CA GLU A 405 14.90 13.11 3.88
C GLU A 405 14.82 11.86 3.01
N MET A 406 15.88 11.60 2.24
CA MET A 406 16.04 10.44 1.37
C MET A 406 17.29 9.67 1.78
N ALA A 407 17.24 8.35 1.66
CA ALA A 407 18.42 7.50 1.86
C ALA A 407 19.52 7.90 0.86
N ASN A 408 20.76 8.02 1.35
CA ASN A 408 21.92 8.32 0.52
C ASN A 408 22.81 7.08 0.40
N ILE A 409 22.44 6.19 -0.51
CA ILE A 409 23.15 4.92 -0.77
C ILE A 409 24.17 5.11 -1.90
N LEU A 410 23.78 5.82 -2.96
CA LEU A 410 24.65 6.15 -4.08
C LEU A 410 25.37 7.48 -3.87
N GLU A 411 26.57 7.40 -3.31
CA GLU A 411 27.49 8.54 -3.21
C GLU A 411 28.19 8.78 -4.55
N LEU A 412 27.59 9.62 -5.38
CA LEU A 412 28.28 10.19 -6.52
C LEU A 412 29.11 11.35 -6.01
N GLY A 413 30.42 11.34 -6.27
CA GLY A 413 31.32 12.41 -5.86
C GLY A 413 30.73 13.77 -6.19
N ALA A 414 30.22 14.46 -5.18
CA ALA A 414 29.64 15.77 -5.36
C ALA A 414 30.75 16.70 -5.85
N THR A 415 30.46 17.52 -6.86
CA THR A 415 31.08 18.84 -6.91
C THR A 415 30.61 19.56 -5.65
N SER A 416 31.39 19.37 -4.59
CA SER A 416 31.15 19.86 -3.24
C SER A 416 30.94 21.38 -3.27
N GLU A 417 29.73 21.80 -2.91
CA GLU A 417 29.57 22.99 -2.08
C GLU A 417 28.85 22.53 -0.81
N MET A 418 29.66 21.99 0.10
CA MET A 418 29.31 21.86 1.52
C MET A 418 29.10 23.24 2.14
N SER A 419 28.06 23.31 2.97
CA SER A 419 27.91 24.16 4.15
C SER A 419 27.75 25.67 3.92
N ASP A 420 26.52 26.13 4.08
CA ASP A 420 26.22 27.32 4.87
C ASP A 420 24.84 27.14 5.54
N TRP A 421 24.82 26.33 6.59
CA TRP A 421 23.83 26.51 7.66
C TRP A 421 24.35 27.63 8.53
N VAL A 422 23.85 28.85 8.31
CA VAL A 422 24.05 29.98 9.21
C VAL A 422 23.07 29.81 10.37
N GLU A 423 23.60 29.52 11.55
CA GLU A 423 22.95 29.86 12.80
C GLU A 423 22.75 31.39 12.85
N VAL A 424 21.49 31.84 12.86
CA VAL A 424 21.02 33.00 13.64
C VAL A 424 19.61 32.73 14.14
#